data_AF-A0A9E5NP02-F1
#
_entry.id   AF-A0A9E5NP02-F1
#
_cell.length_a   1.000
_cell.length_b   1.000
_cell.length_c   1.000
_cell.angle_alpha   90.00
_cell.angle_beta   90.00
_cell.angle_gamma   90.00
#
_symmetry.space_group_name_H-M   'P 1'
#
loop_
_entity.id
_entity.type
_entity.pdbx_description
1 polymer ?
#
loop_
_entity_poly.entity_id
_entity_poly.type
_entity_poly.pdbx_seq_one_letter_code
_entity_poly.pdbx_strand_id
1 'polypeptide(L)'
;MKILNLNLPAFGCFTDFELDFNGDGANFHLLYGRNEAGKSTSLRALVDLLYGIPQQTRDNWLHDNERLRIGGTLSGPDGSRLDFARRKGRRDTILDGDGNPIPDAILGQYLGGIP
;
A
#
# COMPACT_ATOMS: atom_id res chain seq x y z
N MET A 1 -9.86 11.45 -2.49
CA MET A 1 -8.75 10.76 -1.80
C MET A 1 -7.47 11.01 -2.57
N LYS A 2 -6.36 11.20 -1.85
CA LYS A 2 -4.99 11.27 -2.40
C LYS A 2 -4.11 10.22 -1.72
N ILE A 3 -3.17 9.66 -2.47
CA ILE A 3 -2.10 8.81 -1.91
C ILE A 3 -0.92 9.73 -1.65
N LEU A 4 -0.48 9.83 -0.40
CA LEU A 4 0.66 10.66 -0.01
C LEU A 4 1.95 9.85 0.00
N ASN A 5 1.87 8.57 0.34
CA ASN A 5 3.04 7.72 0.48
C ASN A 5 2.70 6.25 0.18
N LEU A 6 3.64 5.52 -0.40
CA LEU A 6 3.63 4.07 -0.52
C LEU A 6 4.95 3.50 0.02
N ASN A 7 4.88 2.83 1.16
CA ASN A 7 6.00 2.16 1.82
C ASN A 7 5.94 0.65 1.54
N LEU A 8 7.06 0.04 1.20
CA LEU A 8 7.19 -1.37 0.84
C LEU A 8 8.24 -2.03 1.75
N PRO A 9 7.91 -2.35 3.02
CA PRO A 9 8.86 -3.02 3.92
C PRO A 9 9.27 -4.40 3.38
N ALA A 10 8.30 -5.16 2.86
CA ALA A 10 8.54 -6.47 2.29
C ALA A 10 7.47 -6.83 1.25
N PHE A 11 7.72 -6.58 -0.04
CA PHE A 11 6.79 -6.93 -1.11
C PHE A 11 7.47 -7.05 -2.48
N GLY A 12 7.28 -8.18 -3.18
CA GLY A 12 7.88 -8.42 -4.49
C GLY A 12 9.41 -8.33 -4.45
N CYS A 13 10.00 -7.45 -5.27
CA CYS A 13 11.45 -7.16 -5.26
C CYS A 13 11.89 -6.22 -4.13
N PHE A 14 10.96 -5.56 -3.45
CA PHE A 14 11.28 -4.45 -2.57
C PHE A 14 11.51 -4.93 -1.13
N THR A 15 12.52 -4.34 -0.49
CA THR A 15 12.81 -4.45 0.94
C THR A 15 13.09 -3.04 1.43
N ASP A 16 12.33 -2.58 2.42
CA ASP A 16 12.44 -1.23 3.00
C ASP A 16 12.52 -0.10 1.95
N PHE A 17 11.63 -0.14 0.96
CA PHE A 17 11.58 0.84 -0.13
C PHE A 17 10.38 1.77 0.02
N GLU A 18 10.54 3.04 -0.34
CA GLU A 18 9.50 4.06 -0.17
C GLU A 18 9.33 4.90 -1.44
N LEU A 19 8.07 5.20 -1.75
CA LEU A 19 7.67 6.16 -2.77
C LEU A 19 6.91 7.29 -2.08
N ASP A 20 7.58 8.43 -1.97
CA ASP A 20 6.96 9.65 -1.46
C ASP A 20 6.27 10.41 -2.61
N PHE A 21 4.97 10.62 -2.46
CA PHE A 21 4.15 11.43 -3.37
C PHE A 21 3.80 12.78 -2.74
N ASN A 22 4.19 13.00 -1.48
CA ASN A 22 4.02 14.26 -0.80
C ASN A 22 5.07 15.25 -1.35
N GLY A 23 4.62 16.39 -1.88
CA GLY A 23 5.52 17.35 -2.53
C GLY A 23 4.81 18.61 -2.99
N ASP A 24 5.54 19.47 -3.72
CA ASP A 24 5.26 20.89 -4.02
C ASP A 24 4.02 21.20 -4.89
N GLY A 25 2.95 20.42 -4.78
CA GLY A 25 1.68 20.64 -5.49
C GLY A 25 1.53 19.87 -6.80
N ALA A 26 2.50 19.01 -7.16
CA ALA A 26 2.35 18.09 -8.27
C ALA A 26 1.26 17.05 -7.96
N ASN A 27 0.32 16.85 -8.89
CA ASN A 27 -0.71 15.81 -8.80
C ASN A 27 -0.53 14.72 -9.87
N PHE A 28 0.61 14.72 -10.56
CA PHE A 28 0.98 13.73 -11.56
C PHE A 28 2.39 13.23 -11.27
N HIS A 29 2.53 11.92 -11.10
CA HIS A 29 3.79 11.26 -10.77
C HIS A 29 4.12 10.21 -11.84
N LEU A 30 5.34 10.24 -12.36
CA LEU A 30 5.83 9.28 -13.36
C LEU A 30 6.92 8.40 -12.75
N LEU A 31 6.64 7.11 -12.62
CA LEU A 31 7.64 6.11 -12.24
C LEU A 31 8.28 5.55 -13.52
N TYR A 32 9.56 5.82 -13.72
CA TYR A 32 10.34 5.34 -14.87
C TYR A 32 11.62 4.63 -14.41
N GLY A 33 12.16 3.76 -15.27
CA GLY A 33 13.35 2.98 -14.96
C GLY A 33 13.49 1.79 -15.91
N ARG A 34 14.56 1.02 -15.76
CA ARG A 34 14.83 -0.18 -16.56
C ARG A 34 13.72 -1.23 -16.45
N ASN A 35 13.63 -2.14 -17.42
CA ASN A 35 12.78 -3.32 -17.27
C ASN A 35 13.13 -4.05 -15.98
N GLU A 36 12.11 -4.64 -15.35
CA GLU A 36 12.24 -5.38 -14.08
C GLU A 36 12.66 -4.56 -12.85
N ALA A 37 12.81 -3.24 -12.97
CA ALA A 37 13.09 -2.33 -11.85
C ALA A 37 11.93 -2.16 -10.83
N GLY A 38 10.92 -3.03 -10.87
CA GLY A 38 9.83 -3.03 -9.89
C GLY A 38 8.63 -2.12 -10.20
N LYS A 39 8.60 -1.38 -11.32
CA LYS A 39 7.47 -0.47 -11.67
C LYS A 39 6.09 -1.14 -11.63
N SER A 40 5.93 -2.29 -12.30
CA SER A 40 4.67 -3.04 -12.28
C SER A 40 4.38 -3.66 -10.92
N THR A 41 5.41 -3.90 -10.12
CA THR A 41 5.29 -4.40 -8.74
C THR A 41 4.80 -3.29 -7.81
N SER A 42 5.29 -2.05 -7.96
CA SER A 42 4.79 -0.89 -7.22
C SER A 42 3.31 -0.62 -7.48
N LEU A 43 2.86 -0.73 -8.74
CA LEU A 43 1.43 -0.60 -9.07
C LEU A 43 0.60 -1.70 -8.42
N ARG A 44 1.07 -2.96 -8.44
CA ARG A 44 0.37 -4.06 -7.73
C ARG A 44 0.35 -3.83 -6.23
N ALA A 45 1.45 -3.38 -5.64
CA ALA A 45 1.51 -3.08 -4.22
C ALA A 45 0.51 -1.99 -3.83
N LEU A 46 0.36 -0.95 -4.66
CA LEU A 46 -0.65 0.08 -4.42
C LEU A 46 -2.07 -0.47 -4.44
N VAL A 47 -2.40 -1.31 -5.44
CA VAL A 47 -3.72 -1.95 -5.53
C VAL A 47 -3.93 -2.88 -4.33
N ASP A 48 -2.95 -3.70 -3.99
CA ASP A 48 -3.02 -4.65 -2.88
C ASP A 48 -3.12 -3.93 -1.52
N LEU A 49 -2.48 -2.78 -1.35
CA LEU A 49 -2.62 -1.92 -0.16
C LEU A 49 -4.07 -1.49 0.05
N LEU A 50 -4.73 -1.06 -1.03
CA LEU A 50 -6.10 -0.56 -0.98
C LEU A 50 -7.12 -1.69 -0.82
N TYR A 51 -6.96 -2.79 -1.56
CA TYR A 51 -8.01 -3.79 -1.72
C TYR A 51 -7.70 -5.18 -1.15
N GLY A 52 -6.50 -5.39 -0.62
CA GLY A 52 -6.10 -6.70 -0.10
C GLY A 52 -5.00 -7.36 -0.93
N ILE A 53 -4.02 -7.96 -0.25
CA ILE A 53 -3.07 -8.86 -0.89
C ILE A 53 -3.78 -10.17 -1.22
N PRO A 54 -3.80 -10.63 -2.49
CA PRO A 54 -4.44 -11.88 -2.88
C PRO A 54 -3.92 -13.10 -2.12
N GLN A 55 -4.79 -14.08 -1.86
CA GLN A 55 -4.41 -15.33 -1.19
C GLN A 55 -3.33 -16.09 -1.97
N GLN A 56 -3.48 -16.11 -3.30
CA GLN A 56 -2.45 -16.54 -4.23
C GLN A 56 -1.85 -15.29 -4.86
N THR A 57 -0.63 -14.96 -4.46
CA THR A 57 0.13 -13.86 -5.03
C THR A 57 1.42 -14.39 -5.63
N ARG A 58 1.91 -13.70 -6.65
CA ARG A 58 3.23 -13.93 -7.25
C ARG A 58 4.30 -13.03 -6.64
N ASP A 59 3.92 -12.09 -5.78
CA ASP A 59 4.81 -11.07 -5.22
C ASP A 59 5.47 -11.53 -3.90
N ASN A 60 5.40 -12.83 -3.57
CA ASN A 60 6.05 -13.48 -2.42
C ASN A 60 7.35 -14.22 -2.78
N TRP A 61 8.02 -13.83 -3.86
CA TRP A 61 9.20 -14.57 -4.35
C TRP A 61 10.50 -14.24 -3.60
N LEU A 62 10.61 -13.04 -3.02
CA LEU A 62 11.74 -12.67 -2.15
C LEU A 62 11.40 -12.84 -0.66
N HIS A 63 10.14 -12.62 -0.30
CA HIS A 63 9.66 -12.59 1.08
C HIS A 63 8.56 -13.62 1.30
N ASP A 64 8.63 -14.36 2.39
CA ASP A 64 7.60 -15.33 2.77
C ASP A 64 6.24 -14.65 2.96
N ASN A 65 5.17 -15.42 2.75
CA ASN A 65 3.79 -14.92 2.81
C ASN A 65 3.45 -14.18 4.12
N GLU A 66 3.99 -14.61 5.26
CA GLU A 66 3.75 -14.01 6.58
C GLU A 66 4.47 -12.67 6.76
N ARG A 67 5.55 -12.45 6.00
CA ARG A 67 6.35 -11.22 6.03
C ARG A 67 5.81 -10.15 5.07
N LEU A 68 4.99 -10.54 4.10
CA LEU A 68 4.44 -9.60 3.12
C LEU A 68 3.71 -8.43 3.80
N ARG A 69 4.22 -7.23 3.53
CA ARG A 69 3.81 -5.98 4.16
C ARG A 69 3.86 -4.86 3.14
N ILE A 70 2.78 -4.09 3.07
CA ILE A 70 2.67 -2.87 2.29
C ILE A 70 2.16 -1.78 3.23
N GLY A 71 2.80 -0.64 3.29
CA GLY A 71 2.38 0.53 4.06
C GLY A 71 1.98 1.67 3.13
N GLY A 72 1.21 2.62 3.65
CA GLY A 72 1.00 3.87 2.96
C GLY A 72 0.15 4.85 3.74
N THR A 73 0.13 6.06 3.21
CA THR A 73 -0.62 7.18 3.78
C THR A 73 -1.63 7.69 2.77
N LEU A 74 -2.89 7.77 3.18
CA LEU A 74 -3.96 8.37 2.39
C LEU A 74 -4.42 9.68 3.02
N SER A 75 -4.90 10.58 2.18
CA SER A 75 -5.60 11.78 2.60
C SER A 75 -7.03 11.82 2.04
N GLY A 76 -7.98 12.10 2.92
CA GLY A 76 -9.41 12.24 2.63
C GLY A 76 -9.75 13.61 2.05
N PRO A 77 -10.95 13.78 1.47
CA PRO A 77 -11.40 15.08 0.94
C PRO A 77 -11.52 16.17 2.00
N ASP A 78 -11.74 15.79 3.25
CA ASP A 78 -11.86 16.64 4.44
C ASP A 78 -10.50 16.95 5.10
N GLY A 79 -9.40 16.51 4.50
CA GLY A 79 -8.05 16.67 5.05
C GLY A 79 -7.68 15.63 6.11
N SER A 80 -8.56 14.68 6.42
CA SER A 80 -8.23 13.52 7.26
C SER A 80 -7.05 12.74 6.66
N ARG A 81 -6.29 12.08 7.54
CA ARG A 81 -5.16 11.24 7.15
C ARG A 81 -5.32 9.85 7.74
N LEU A 82 -4.95 8.86 6.96
CA LEU A 82 -4.88 7.46 7.38
C LEU A 82 -3.50 6.92 7.06
N ASP A 83 -2.71 6.73 8.09
CA ASP A 83 -1.46 5.96 8.06
C ASP A 83 -1.79 4.52 8.44
N PHE A 84 -1.47 3.59 7.55
CA PHE A 84 -1.76 2.18 7.80
C PHE A 84 -0.80 1.28 7.05
N ALA A 85 -0.77 0.03 7.48
CA ALA A 85 -0.13 -1.03 6.74
C ALA A 85 -1.11 -2.18 6.49
N ARG A 86 -0.81 -2.99 5.48
CA ARG A 86 -1.54 -4.18 5.14
C ARG A 86 -0.64 -5.40 5.11
N ARG A 87 -1.06 -6.45 5.81
CA ARG A 87 -0.46 -7.80 5.71
C ARG A 87 -1.27 -8.67 4.77
N LYS A 88 -0.65 -9.75 4.31
CA LYS A 88 -1.38 -10.86 3.72
C LYS A 88 -2.23 -11.58 4.77
N GLY A 89 -3.50 -11.84 4.44
CA GLY A 89 -4.43 -12.54 5.32
C GLY A 89 -5.86 -12.51 4.78
N ARG A 90 -6.78 -13.16 5.49
CA ARG A 90 -8.23 -13.14 5.16
C ARG A 90 -9.04 -12.21 6.04
N ARG A 91 -8.54 -11.90 7.23
CA ARG A 91 -9.18 -11.06 8.26
C ARG A 91 -8.09 -10.25 8.94
N ASP A 92 -8.46 -9.10 9.51
CA ASP A 92 -7.58 -8.28 10.35
C ASP A 92 -6.25 -7.97 9.62
N THR A 93 -6.39 -7.54 8.37
CA THR A 93 -5.25 -7.36 7.46
C THR A 93 -4.72 -5.93 7.44
N ILE A 94 -5.57 -4.95 7.76
CA ILE A 94 -5.21 -3.54 7.89
C ILE A 94 -4.74 -3.31 9.32
N LEU A 95 -3.56 -2.72 9.47
CA LEU A 95 -2.93 -2.44 10.76
C LEU A 95 -2.66 -0.94 10.92
N ASP A 96 -2.74 -0.45 12.15
CA ASP A 96 -2.28 0.88 12.53
C ASP A 96 -0.73 0.94 12.65
N GLY A 97 -0.21 2.11 13.07
CA GLY A 97 1.22 2.34 13.26
C GLY A 97 1.87 1.50 14.36
N ASP A 98 1.09 0.97 15.30
CA ASP A 98 1.57 0.06 16.35
C ASP A 98 1.47 -1.41 15.92
N GLY A 99 0.94 -1.69 14.73
CA GLY A 99 0.75 -3.02 14.19
C GLY A 99 -0.52 -3.72 14.69
N ASN A 100 -1.45 -3.00 15.33
CA ASN A 100 -2.72 -3.55 15.76
C ASN A 100 -3.73 -3.53 14.61
N PRO A 101 -4.56 -4.58 14.45
CA PRO A 101 -5.60 -4.57 13.44
C PRO A 101 -6.64 -3.46 13.65
N ILE A 102 -6.98 -2.78 12.56
CA ILE A 102 -8.05 -1.79 12.54
C ILE A 102 -9.20 -2.22 11.61
N PRO A 103 -10.44 -1.76 11.84
CA PRO A 103 -11.57 -2.13 11.00
C PRO A 103 -11.41 -1.70 9.54
N ASP A 104 -11.76 -2.59 8.60
CA ASP A 104 -11.76 -2.31 7.15
C ASP A 104 -12.63 -1.09 6.78
N ALA A 105 -13.67 -0.82 7.57
CA ALA A 105 -14.55 0.33 7.40
C ALA A 105 -13.79 1.68 7.48
N ILE A 106 -12.67 1.76 8.19
CA ILE A 106 -11.85 2.98 8.27
C ILE A 106 -11.24 3.28 6.90
N LEU A 107 -10.63 2.28 6.25
CA LEU A 107 -10.11 2.44 4.90
C LEU A 107 -11.24 2.68 3.89
N GLY A 108 -12.39 2.02 4.05
CA GLY A 108 -13.56 2.21 3.19
C GLY A 108 -14.04 3.66 3.05
N GLN A 109 -13.88 4.48 4.10
CA GLN A 109 -14.20 5.92 4.05
C GLN A 109 -13.37 6.70 3.01
N TYR A 110 -12.16 6.22 2.70
CA TYR A 110 -11.25 6.82 1.72
C TYR A 110 -11.48 6.30 0.30
N LEU A 111 -12.07 5.10 0.14
CA LEU A 111 -12.26 4.44 -1.16
C LEU A 111 -13.54 4.87 -1.90
N GLY A 112 -14.42 5.64 -1.26
CA GLY A 112 -15.61 6.20 -1.92
C GLY A 112 -16.64 5.16 -2.37
N GLY A 113 -16.68 3.99 -1.71
CA GLY A 113 -17.65 2.92 -2.01
C GLY A 113 -17.27 1.99 -3.16
N ILE A 114 -16.02 2.07 -3.65
CA ILE A 114 -15.49 1.10 -4.61
C ILE A 114 -15.07 -0.16 -3.82
N PRO A 115 -15.62 -1.35 -4.15
CA PRO A 115 -15.28 -2.61 -3.51
C PRO A 115 -13.89 -3.11 -3.89
#